data_AF-A0AA88L8G3-F1
#
_entry.id   AF-A0AA88L8G3-F1
#
_cell.length_a   1.000
_cell.length_b   1.000
_cell.length_c   1.000
_cell.angle_alpha   90.00
_cell.angle_beta   90.00
_cell.angle_gamma   90.00
#
_symmetry.space_group_name_H-M   'P 1'
#
loop_
_entity.id
_entity.type
_entity.pdbx_description
1 polymer ?
#
loop_
_entity_poly.entity_id
_entity_poly.type
_entity_poly.pdbx_seq_one_letter_code
_entity_poly.pdbx_strand_id
1 'polypeptide(L)'
;MSLDMLLAWIKHQRIDRDKYLMVIKMNIKSNRDEDFKRRNDRVFGAPNNFLPGMYYPYNSFSKSKETNMPTMLPRDPTLQYLLMEKHGVSHYDKLVLNYGYGCIETWRKKCTTKNYCQNYGYKGPNYPCVFPPGAHGASCEKLLLYPLPAYPPSPCDGHITETGIYSCVKSNKTLSASDGSGHLPATLQWLL
;
A
#
# COMPACT_ATOMS: atom_id res chain seq x y z
N MET A 1 -24.73 -5.70 6.98
CA MET A 1 -23.39 -5.15 6.69
C MET A 1 -22.39 -6.27 6.94
N SER A 2 -21.92 -6.98 5.90
CA SER A 2 -21.06 -8.17 6.17
C SER A 2 -19.63 -7.74 6.48
N LEU A 3 -19.09 -8.33 7.53
CA LEU A 3 -17.70 -8.21 7.98
C LEU A 3 -16.70 -8.56 6.87
N ASP A 4 -17.10 -9.42 5.93
CA ASP A 4 -16.34 -9.81 4.74
C ASP A 4 -15.97 -8.63 3.85
N MET A 5 -16.83 -7.60 3.81
CA MET A 5 -16.54 -6.43 3.03
C MET A 5 -15.38 -5.68 3.65
N LEU A 6 -15.36 -5.42 4.96
CA LEU A 6 -14.24 -4.75 5.65
C LEU A 6 -12.89 -5.49 5.47
N LEU A 7 -12.96 -6.81 5.35
CA LEU A 7 -11.81 -7.70 5.25
C LEU A 7 -11.16 -7.71 3.86
N ALA A 8 -11.95 -7.54 2.79
CA ALA A 8 -11.45 -7.50 1.40
C ALA A 8 -10.53 -6.30 1.09
N TRP A 9 -10.49 -5.32 1.98
CA TRP A 9 -9.76 -4.06 1.79
C TRP A 9 -8.37 -4.05 2.41
N ILE A 10 -8.04 -5.06 3.21
CA ILE A 10 -6.78 -5.12 3.92
C ILE A 10 -5.68 -5.52 2.92
N LYS A 11 -4.90 -4.54 2.46
CA LYS A 11 -3.97 -4.74 1.34
C LYS A 11 -2.93 -5.82 1.59
N HIS A 12 -2.45 -5.99 2.83
CA HIS A 12 -1.51 -7.06 3.19
C HIS A 12 -2.13 -8.47 3.18
N GLN A 13 -3.44 -8.61 2.96
CA GLN A 13 -4.10 -9.90 2.79
C GLN A 13 -4.40 -10.22 1.32
N ARG A 14 -4.24 -9.30 0.37
CA ARG A 14 -4.54 -9.56 -1.05
C ARG A 14 -3.77 -10.76 -1.61
N ILE A 15 -4.37 -11.49 -2.54
CA ILE A 15 -3.75 -12.66 -3.18
C ILE A 15 -2.40 -12.37 -3.85
N ASP A 16 -2.22 -11.15 -4.36
CA ASP A 16 -1.01 -10.68 -5.04
C ASP A 16 -0.01 -9.97 -4.10
N ARG A 17 -0.26 -9.90 -2.78
CA ARG A 17 0.57 -9.09 -1.87
C ARG A 17 2.03 -9.52 -1.84
N ASP A 18 2.32 -10.80 -2.03
CA ASP A 18 3.69 -11.33 -1.94
C ASP A 18 4.59 -10.85 -3.08
N LYS A 19 4.05 -10.15 -4.10
CA LYS A 19 4.84 -9.44 -5.13
C LYS A 19 5.44 -8.13 -4.61
N TYR A 20 4.89 -7.56 -3.54
CA TYR A 20 5.20 -6.20 -3.05
C TYR A 20 5.56 -6.17 -1.57
N LEU A 21 5.06 -7.13 -0.79
CA LEU A 21 5.18 -7.22 0.66
C LEU A 21 5.75 -8.59 1.04
N MET A 22 6.63 -8.61 2.02
CA MET A 22 7.10 -9.79 2.73
C MET A 22 6.41 -9.86 4.09
N VAL A 23 5.91 -11.04 4.47
CA VAL A 23 5.38 -11.33 5.81
C VAL A 23 6.38 -12.19 6.57
N ILE A 24 6.85 -11.69 7.71
CA ILE A 24 7.89 -12.31 8.55
C ILE A 24 7.22 -13.13 9.65
N LYS A 25 6.75 -14.34 9.28
CA LYS A 25 5.99 -15.24 10.17
C LYS A 25 6.67 -15.51 11.51
N MET A 26 7.99 -15.63 11.51
CA MET A 26 8.74 -15.90 12.74
C MET A 26 8.59 -14.79 13.80
N ASN A 27 8.25 -13.57 13.38
CA ASN A 27 8.05 -12.42 14.27
C ASN A 27 6.58 -12.24 14.69
N ILE A 28 5.63 -12.96 14.10
CA ILE A 28 4.19 -12.84 14.38
C ILE A 28 3.81 -13.70 15.60
N LYS A 29 2.99 -13.15 16.51
CA LYS A 29 2.40 -13.93 17.63
C LYS A 29 1.67 -15.16 17.10
N SER A 30 1.89 -16.33 17.70
CA SER A 30 1.36 -17.63 17.21
C SER A 30 -0.16 -17.68 17.06
N ASN A 31 -0.91 -16.87 17.80
CA ASN A 31 -2.37 -16.80 17.68
C ASN A 31 -2.86 -15.74 16.68
N ARG A 32 -1.96 -15.12 15.90
CA ARG A 32 -2.24 -14.01 14.97
C ARG A 32 -1.86 -14.28 13.52
N ASP A 33 -1.46 -15.52 13.18
CA ASP A 33 -1.10 -15.89 11.80
C ASP A 33 -2.26 -15.68 10.81
N GLU A 34 -3.50 -15.90 11.25
CA GLU A 34 -4.71 -15.69 10.43
C GLU A 34 -4.94 -14.22 10.05
N ASP A 35 -4.44 -13.25 10.84
CA ASP A 35 -4.50 -11.81 10.51
C ASP A 35 -3.60 -11.42 9.33
N PHE A 36 -2.64 -12.27 8.99
CA PHE A 36 -1.78 -12.09 7.83
C PHE A 36 -2.14 -13.02 6.69
N LYS A 37 -3.13 -13.90 6.85
CA LYS A 37 -3.46 -14.88 5.81
C LYS A 37 -3.94 -14.18 4.55
N ARG A 38 -3.44 -14.72 3.44
CA ARG A 38 -3.75 -14.30 2.09
C ARG A 38 -5.20 -14.67 1.77
N ARG A 39 -5.98 -13.74 1.21
CA ARG A 39 -7.40 -13.86 0.91
C ARG A 39 -7.64 -13.64 -0.58
N ASN A 40 -8.61 -14.38 -1.10
CA ASN A 40 -9.01 -14.30 -2.51
C ASN A 40 -10.05 -13.19 -2.67
N ASP A 41 -9.58 -11.95 -2.53
CA ASP A 41 -10.43 -10.77 -2.58
C ASP A 41 -10.52 -10.22 -4.01
N ARG A 42 -11.69 -9.68 -4.36
CA ARG A 42 -11.86 -8.99 -5.64
C ARG A 42 -11.08 -7.69 -5.61
N VAL A 43 -9.96 -7.65 -6.32
CA VAL A 43 -9.10 -6.47 -6.41
C VAL A 43 -9.61 -5.40 -7.39
N PHE A 44 -10.75 -5.64 -8.08
CA PHE A 44 -11.41 -4.74 -9.04
C PHE A 44 -10.46 -4.04 -10.04
N GLY A 45 -9.39 -4.74 -10.45
CA GLY A 45 -8.37 -4.21 -11.35
C GLY A 45 -7.49 -3.11 -10.75
N ALA A 46 -7.64 -2.77 -9.46
CA ALA A 46 -6.78 -1.80 -8.82
C ALA A 46 -5.41 -2.41 -8.52
N PRO A 47 -4.32 -1.70 -8.85
CA PRO A 47 -2.97 -2.18 -8.60
C PRO A 47 -2.78 -2.44 -7.11
N ASN A 48 -2.12 -3.56 -6.77
CA ASN A 48 -1.59 -3.74 -5.41
C ASN A 48 -0.30 -2.94 -5.31
N ASN A 49 -0.45 -1.63 -5.27
CA ASN A 49 0.68 -0.77 -5.03
C ASN A 49 0.90 -0.64 -3.54
N PHE A 50 2.15 -0.40 -3.18
CA PHE A 50 2.52 -0.06 -1.82
C PHE A 50 2.08 1.36 -1.44
N LEU A 51 1.01 1.87 -2.06
CA LEU A 51 0.54 3.20 -1.75
C LEU A 51 -0.08 3.20 -0.35
N PRO A 52 0.18 4.29 0.40
CA PRO A 52 -0.26 4.43 1.77
C PRO A 52 -1.77 4.17 1.94
N GLY A 53 -2.18 3.61 3.07
CA GLY A 53 -3.59 3.34 3.41
C GLY A 53 -3.95 1.86 3.40
N MET A 54 -4.71 1.44 4.42
CA MET A 54 -5.27 0.08 4.62
C MET A 54 -4.29 -1.09 4.74
N TYR A 55 -2.99 -0.83 4.93
CA TYR A 55 -2.04 -1.78 5.50
C TYR A 55 -2.08 -1.73 7.03
N TYR A 56 -1.77 -2.83 7.70
CA TYR A 56 -1.34 -2.76 9.09
C TYR A 56 0.00 -1.99 9.21
N PRO A 57 0.32 -1.44 10.39
CA PRO A 57 1.69 -1.01 10.70
C PRO A 57 2.68 -2.18 10.60
N TYR A 58 3.93 -1.92 10.18
CA TYR A 58 4.96 -2.94 9.90
C TYR A 58 5.25 -3.93 11.05
N ASN A 59 5.01 -3.52 12.29
CA ASN A 59 5.27 -4.28 13.53
C ASN A 59 4.00 -4.90 14.15
N SER A 60 2.88 -4.86 13.43
CA SER A 60 1.58 -5.30 13.97
C SER A 60 1.64 -6.75 14.39
N PHE A 61 1.10 -7.05 15.57
CA PHE A 61 1.08 -8.41 16.15
C PHE A 61 2.46 -9.07 16.30
N SER A 62 3.51 -8.26 16.44
CA SER A 62 4.85 -8.73 16.78
C SER A 62 4.88 -9.48 18.12
N LYS A 63 5.70 -10.53 18.20
CA LYS A 63 5.94 -11.35 19.41
C LYS A 63 6.48 -10.53 20.58
N SER A 64 7.34 -9.55 20.33
CA SER A 64 7.86 -8.64 21.35
C SER A 64 7.55 -7.20 20.96
N LYS A 65 6.90 -6.49 21.89
CA LYS A 65 6.66 -5.06 21.75
C LYS A 65 7.90 -4.24 22.09
N GLU A 66 8.79 -4.77 22.93
CA GLU A 66 10.02 -4.11 23.37
C GLU A 66 11.04 -3.96 22.23
N THR A 67 11.14 -4.96 21.35
CA THR A 67 12.11 -5.00 20.24
C THR A 67 11.56 -4.41 18.94
N ASN A 68 10.29 -4.03 18.91
CA ASN A 68 9.63 -3.43 17.76
C ASN A 68 9.79 -4.24 16.45
N MET A 69 9.87 -5.57 16.56
CA MET A 69 10.22 -6.43 15.42
C MET A 69 9.20 -6.28 14.27
N PRO A 70 9.68 -6.18 13.02
CA PRO A 70 8.82 -6.13 11.85
C PRO A 70 8.13 -7.47 11.66
N THR A 71 6.82 -7.47 11.48
CA THR A 71 6.03 -8.61 11.03
C THR A 71 5.79 -8.57 9.53
N MET A 72 6.03 -7.43 8.89
CA MET A 72 6.00 -7.29 7.45
C MET A 72 6.85 -6.11 6.96
N LEU A 73 7.40 -6.23 5.76
CA LEU A 73 8.23 -5.22 5.10
C LEU A 73 7.91 -5.19 3.60
N PRO A 74 7.96 -4.02 2.94
CA PRO A 74 7.96 -3.99 1.48
C PRO A 74 9.16 -4.74 0.91
N ARG A 75 9.00 -5.30 -0.28
CA ARG A 75 10.12 -5.84 -1.07
C ARG A 75 11.04 -4.74 -1.57
N ASP A 76 10.47 -3.59 -1.92
CA ASP A 76 11.26 -2.39 -2.22
C ASP A 76 11.57 -1.65 -0.91
N PRO A 77 12.83 -1.68 -0.45
CA PRO A 77 13.18 -1.10 0.84
C PRO A 77 13.01 0.43 0.88
N THR A 78 12.94 1.10 -0.28
CA THR A 78 12.69 2.56 -0.34
C THR A 78 11.27 2.94 0.08
N LEU A 79 10.37 1.95 0.20
CA LEU A 79 8.96 2.11 0.56
C LEU A 79 8.67 1.78 2.02
N GLN A 80 9.69 1.43 2.84
CA GLN A 80 9.48 1.04 4.25
C GLN A 80 8.74 2.10 5.05
N TYR A 81 9.04 3.38 4.81
CA TYR A 81 8.40 4.52 5.48
C TYR A 81 6.86 4.51 5.37
N LEU A 82 6.30 3.91 4.31
CA LEU A 82 4.85 3.84 4.07
C LEU A 82 4.11 2.88 5.02
N LEU A 83 4.81 1.97 5.70
CA LEU A 83 4.23 1.13 6.78
C LEU A 83 4.53 1.65 8.18
N MET A 84 5.42 2.63 8.32
CA MET A 84 5.83 3.19 9.61
C MET A 84 4.91 4.32 10.06
N GLU A 85 4.32 5.05 9.12
CA GLU A 85 3.38 6.13 9.41
C GLU A 85 1.93 5.70 9.15
N LYS A 86 0.99 6.23 9.95
CA LYS A 86 -0.43 6.10 9.64
C LYS A 86 -0.76 7.06 8.51
N HIS A 87 -1.21 6.50 7.40
CA HIS A 87 -1.72 7.29 6.30
C HIS A 87 -3.25 7.22 6.20
N GLY A 88 -3.86 8.28 5.68
CA GLY A 88 -5.28 8.31 5.39
C GLY A 88 -5.67 7.40 4.22
N VAL A 89 -6.96 7.42 3.88
CA VAL A 89 -7.53 6.65 2.76
C VAL A 89 -6.97 7.20 1.43
N SER A 90 -6.25 6.37 0.68
CA SER A 90 -5.68 6.73 -0.62
C SER A 90 -6.72 6.77 -1.74
N HIS A 91 -6.32 7.32 -2.90
CA HIS A 91 -7.12 7.25 -4.12
C HIS A 91 -7.51 5.81 -4.48
N TYR A 92 -6.58 4.86 -4.38
CA TYR A 92 -6.81 3.48 -4.78
C TYR A 92 -7.70 2.75 -3.77
N ASP A 93 -7.63 3.11 -2.48
CA ASP A 93 -8.60 2.64 -1.49
C ASP A 93 -10.02 3.09 -1.86
N LYS A 94 -10.17 4.38 -2.18
CA LYS A 94 -11.47 4.93 -2.64
C LYS A 94 -11.93 4.29 -3.95
N LEU A 95 -11.02 4.05 -4.90
CA LEU A 95 -11.32 3.41 -6.18
C LEU A 95 -11.95 2.04 -5.96
N VAL A 96 -11.26 1.19 -5.21
CA VAL A 96 -11.74 -0.16 -4.94
C VAL A 96 -13.07 -0.04 -4.16
N LEU A 97 -13.18 0.84 -3.15
CA LEU A 97 -14.40 0.99 -2.32
C LEU A 97 -15.60 1.39 -3.19
N ASN A 98 -15.41 2.38 -4.05
CA ASN A 98 -16.45 2.85 -4.95
C ASN A 98 -16.82 1.81 -6.02
N TYR A 99 -15.92 0.90 -6.40
CA TYR A 99 -16.27 -0.28 -7.20
C TYR A 99 -17.09 -1.30 -6.39
N GLY A 100 -16.59 -1.68 -5.21
CA GLY A 100 -17.22 -2.69 -4.35
C GLY A 100 -18.63 -2.33 -3.91
N TYR A 101 -18.89 -1.04 -3.65
CA TYR A 101 -20.23 -0.53 -3.30
C TYR A 101 -21.09 -0.13 -4.52
N GLY A 102 -20.60 -0.30 -5.76
CA GLY A 102 -21.36 0.06 -6.96
C GLY A 102 -21.55 1.58 -7.17
N CYS A 103 -20.79 2.41 -6.45
CA CYS A 103 -20.85 3.87 -6.56
C CYS A 103 -20.46 4.33 -7.97
N ILE A 104 -19.37 3.77 -8.52
CA ILE A 104 -18.86 4.15 -9.85
C ILE A 104 -19.92 3.93 -10.92
N GLU A 105 -20.59 2.78 -10.90
CA GLU A 105 -21.64 2.47 -11.85
C GLU A 105 -22.87 3.38 -11.66
N THR A 106 -23.23 3.67 -10.42
CA THR A 106 -24.32 4.59 -10.09
C THR A 106 -24.05 5.99 -10.63
N TRP A 107 -22.85 6.52 -10.43
CA TRP A 107 -22.45 7.84 -10.93
C TRP A 107 -22.35 7.86 -12.46
N ARG A 108 -21.85 6.79 -13.07
CA ARG A 108 -21.77 6.65 -14.53
C ARG A 108 -23.16 6.70 -15.17
N LYS A 109 -24.16 6.03 -14.60
CA LYS A 109 -25.55 6.05 -15.10
C LYS A 109 -26.21 7.42 -15.01
N LYS A 110 -25.89 8.20 -13.98
CA LYS A 110 -26.43 9.56 -13.76
C LYS A 110 -25.71 10.64 -14.57
N CYS A 111 -24.49 10.36 -15.03
CA CYS A 111 -23.70 11.29 -15.81
C CYS A 111 -24.21 11.37 -17.26
N THR A 112 -24.50 12.58 -17.73
CA THR A 112 -24.90 12.83 -19.13
C THR A 112 -23.74 12.61 -20.11
N THR A 113 -22.50 12.80 -19.66
CA THR A 113 -21.29 12.58 -20.47
C THR A 113 -20.70 11.19 -20.21
N LYS A 114 -20.70 10.34 -21.23
CA LYS A 114 -20.22 8.94 -21.15
C LYS A 114 -18.70 8.78 -21.21
N ASN A 115 -17.93 9.84 -20.96
CA ASN A 115 -16.47 9.77 -21.01
C ASN A 115 -15.95 8.80 -19.93
N TYR A 116 -15.08 7.87 -20.34
CA TYR A 116 -14.38 6.96 -19.44
C TYR A 116 -13.19 7.65 -18.79
N CYS A 117 -12.98 7.43 -17.49
CA CYS A 117 -11.79 7.88 -16.80
C CYS A 117 -10.67 6.84 -17.01
N GLN A 118 -9.52 7.27 -17.50
CA GLN A 118 -8.36 6.44 -17.81
C GLN A 118 -7.43 6.30 -16.59
N ASN A 119 -6.39 5.48 -16.71
CA ASN A 119 -5.27 5.47 -15.77
C ASN A 119 -5.65 5.28 -14.29
N TYR A 120 -6.65 4.44 -14.00
CA TYR A 120 -7.23 4.22 -12.65
C TYR A 120 -8.02 5.40 -12.07
N GLY A 121 -8.36 6.40 -12.90
CA GLY A 121 -9.39 7.38 -12.59
C GLY A 121 -10.77 6.74 -12.56
N TYR A 122 -11.69 7.37 -11.83
CA TYR A 122 -13.08 6.93 -11.75
C TYR A 122 -14.04 8.11 -11.69
N LYS A 123 -15.28 7.92 -12.12
CA LYS A 123 -16.31 8.96 -12.02
C LYS A 123 -16.61 9.26 -10.56
N GLY A 124 -16.63 10.54 -10.18
CA GLY A 124 -16.99 10.98 -8.84
C GLY A 124 -18.49 11.29 -8.69
N PRO A 125 -18.96 11.58 -7.47
CA PRO A 125 -20.36 11.92 -7.20
C PRO A 125 -20.86 13.16 -7.94
N ASN A 126 -19.96 14.10 -8.25
CA ASN A 126 -20.29 15.32 -8.97
C ASN A 126 -20.14 15.18 -10.50
N TYR A 127 -19.81 13.98 -11.00
CA TYR A 127 -19.62 13.58 -12.40
C TYR A 127 -18.25 13.78 -13.09
N PRO A 128 -17.36 14.70 -12.69
CA PRO A 128 -15.97 14.68 -13.15
C PRO A 128 -15.23 13.41 -12.77
N CYS A 129 -14.14 13.12 -13.50
CA CYS A 129 -13.20 12.09 -13.07
C CYS A 129 -12.49 12.52 -11.78
N VAL A 130 -12.34 11.57 -10.86
CA VAL A 130 -11.44 11.66 -9.71
C VAL A 130 -10.09 11.12 -10.16
N PHE A 131 -9.05 11.94 -9.99
CA PHE A 131 -7.73 11.68 -10.54
C PHE A 131 -6.88 10.87 -9.56
N PRO A 132 -6.21 9.79 -10.01
CA PRO A 132 -5.13 9.20 -9.25
C PRO A 132 -3.96 10.18 -9.12
N PRO A 133 -3.11 10.03 -8.09
CA PRO A 133 -1.87 10.79 -7.97
C PRO A 133 -1.05 10.71 -9.25
N GLY A 134 -0.59 11.87 -9.75
CA GLY A 134 0.21 11.97 -10.97
C GLY A 134 -0.59 11.95 -12.28
N ALA A 135 -1.91 11.74 -12.26
CA ALA A 135 -2.75 11.85 -13.46
C ALA A 135 -3.49 13.20 -13.54
N HIS A 136 -3.71 13.69 -14.76
CA HIS A 136 -4.44 14.92 -15.04
C HIS A 136 -5.12 14.88 -16.42
N GLY A 137 -5.78 15.97 -16.82
CA GLY A 137 -6.62 16.03 -18.03
C GLY A 137 -8.11 16.06 -17.69
N ALA A 138 -9.00 15.88 -18.65
CA ALA A 138 -10.45 15.81 -18.36
C ALA A 138 -10.91 14.38 -18.03
N SER A 139 -10.15 13.40 -18.49
CA SER A 139 -10.41 11.95 -18.40
C SER A 139 -9.24 11.18 -17.78
N CYS A 140 -8.37 11.85 -17.02
CA CYS A 140 -7.15 11.27 -16.45
C CYS A 140 -6.17 10.72 -17.52
N GLU A 141 -6.24 11.22 -18.76
CA GLU A 141 -5.49 10.71 -19.91
C GLU A 141 -4.01 11.13 -19.92
N LYS A 142 -3.64 12.14 -19.13
CA LYS A 142 -2.28 12.67 -19.07
C LYS A 142 -1.60 12.27 -17.76
N LEU A 143 -0.30 11.96 -17.81
CA LEU A 143 0.49 11.51 -16.68
C LEU A 143 1.71 12.43 -16.46
N LEU A 144 1.87 12.93 -15.25
CA LEU A 144 3.08 13.63 -14.79
C LEU A 144 4.12 12.66 -14.21
N LEU A 145 3.70 11.46 -13.81
CA LEU A 145 4.55 10.44 -13.20
C LEU A 145 4.22 9.08 -13.83
N TYR A 146 5.23 8.40 -14.38
CA TYR A 146 5.12 7.06 -14.97
C TYR A 146 6.26 6.15 -14.47
N PRO A 147 6.01 4.85 -14.22
CA PRO A 147 4.72 4.17 -14.32
C PRO A 147 3.75 4.52 -13.18
N LEU A 148 2.45 4.63 -13.51
CA LEU A 148 1.42 4.59 -12.47
C LEU A 148 1.29 3.16 -11.96
N PRO A 149 1.05 2.99 -10.66
CA PRO A 149 0.85 4.04 -9.65
C PRO A 149 2.16 4.67 -9.21
N ALA A 150 2.27 5.99 -9.37
CA ALA A 150 3.44 6.71 -8.95
C ALA A 150 3.45 6.81 -7.43
N TYR A 151 4.50 6.25 -6.83
CA TYR A 151 4.80 6.48 -5.43
C TYR A 151 5.06 7.99 -5.26
N PRO A 152 4.61 8.63 -4.17
CA PRO A 152 5.27 9.86 -3.79
C PRO A 152 6.77 9.54 -3.70
N PRO A 153 7.66 10.36 -4.27
CA PRO A 153 9.10 10.14 -4.14
C PRO A 153 9.40 9.86 -2.68
N SER A 154 10.22 8.84 -2.41
CA SER A 154 10.64 8.57 -1.05
C SER A 154 11.15 9.90 -0.46
N PRO A 155 10.67 10.35 0.71
CA PRO A 155 11.14 11.59 1.30
C PRO A 155 12.61 11.47 1.78
N CYS A 156 13.22 10.32 1.53
CA CYS A 156 14.56 9.90 1.84
C CYS A 156 15.47 9.98 0.62
N ASP A 157 16.61 10.64 0.77
CA ASP A 157 17.79 10.55 -0.09
C ASP A 157 18.78 9.52 0.51
N GLY A 158 19.28 8.59 -0.30
CA GLY A 158 20.31 7.63 0.10
C GLY A 158 20.30 6.30 -0.66
N HIS A 159 21.44 5.62 -0.70
CA HIS A 159 21.56 4.25 -1.22
C HIS A 159 21.47 3.24 -0.09
N ILE A 160 20.57 2.26 -0.23
CA ILE A 160 20.44 1.15 0.71
C ILE A 160 21.46 0.07 0.33
N THR A 161 22.55 -0.02 1.08
CA THR A 161 23.66 -0.95 0.83
C THR A 161 23.73 -2.11 1.82
N GLU A 162 22.97 -2.02 2.91
CA GLU A 162 22.97 -3.00 4.00
C GLU A 162 21.55 -3.52 4.27
N THR A 163 21.43 -4.53 5.12
CA THR A 163 20.14 -5.04 5.55
C THR A 163 19.72 -4.33 6.83
N GLY A 164 18.50 -3.81 6.88
CA GLY A 164 18.00 -3.13 8.06
C GLY A 164 16.58 -2.61 7.93
N ILE A 165 16.11 -2.03 9.04
CA ILE A 165 14.89 -1.22 9.07
C ILE A 165 15.30 0.23 8.85
N TYR A 166 14.70 0.86 7.85
CA TYR A 166 15.01 2.22 7.45
C TYR A 166 13.83 3.15 7.71
N SER A 167 14.14 4.32 8.26
CA SER A 167 13.18 5.40 8.44
C SER A 167 13.71 6.70 7.87
N CYS A 168 12.82 7.55 7.37
CA CYS A 168 13.15 8.92 7.01
C CYS A 168 13.02 9.80 8.27
N VAL A 169 14.14 10.28 8.80
CA VAL A 169 14.12 11.18 9.97
C VAL A 169 13.66 12.56 9.51
N LYS A 170 12.57 13.07 10.09
CA LYS A 170 11.93 14.35 9.68
C LYS A 170 12.83 15.58 9.72
N SER A 171 13.98 15.53 10.40
CA SER A 171 14.90 16.67 10.53
C SER A 171 16.03 16.72 9.51
N ASN A 172 16.36 15.61 8.84
CA ASN A 172 17.36 15.55 7.76
C ASN A 172 16.98 14.36 6.88
N LYS A 173 16.71 14.59 5.60
CA LYS A 173 16.16 13.66 4.59
C LYS A 173 17.02 12.41 4.30
N THR A 174 17.87 11.97 5.21
CA THR A 174 18.79 10.85 5.04
C THR A 174 18.14 9.55 5.52
N LEU A 175 18.29 8.46 4.78
CA LEU A 175 17.99 7.12 5.28
C LEU A 175 18.88 6.81 6.48
N SER A 176 18.30 6.40 7.60
CA SER A 176 19.05 5.90 8.75
C SER A 176 18.58 4.49 9.07
N ALA A 177 19.52 3.55 9.16
CA ALA A 177 19.25 2.23 9.73
C ALA A 177 19.08 2.39 11.25
N SER A 178 18.05 1.77 11.83
CA SER A 178 18.01 1.61 13.28
C SER A 178 18.88 0.43 13.68
N ASP A 179 19.86 0.65 14.56
CA ASP A 179 20.61 -0.42 15.23
C ASP A 179 19.68 -1.19 16.16
N GLY A 180 18.93 -2.14 15.59
CA GLY A 180 18.19 -3.14 16.33
C GLY A 180 19.16 -4.13 16.94
N SER A 181 19.77 -3.77 18.08
CA SER A 181 20.54 -4.70 18.92
C SER A 181 19.61 -5.81 19.42
N GLY A 182 19.49 -6.86 18.61
CA GLY A 182 18.60 -7.99 18.82
C GLY A 182 18.53 -8.84 17.55
N HIS A 183 19.61 -9.59 17.32
CA HIS A 183 19.81 -10.63 16.32
C HIS A 183 18.67 -10.88 15.32
N LEU A 184 18.87 -10.54 14.04
CA LEU A 184 18.45 -11.39 12.92
C LEU A 184 19.32 -11.11 11.68
N PRO A 185 20.22 -12.03 11.28
CA PRO A 185 20.64 -12.15 9.90
C PRO A 185 19.52 -12.87 9.14
N ALA A 186 18.64 -12.11 8.47
CA ALA A 186 17.99 -12.63 7.28
C ALA A 186 18.78 -12.05 6.12
N THR A 187 19.78 -12.81 5.70
CA THR A 187 20.62 -12.54 4.53
C THR A 187 19.73 -12.04 3.41
N LEU A 188 19.91 -10.78 3.02
CA LEU A 188 19.38 -10.23 1.77
C LEU A 188 20.21 -10.86 0.64
N GLN A 189 20.02 -12.16 0.47
CA GLN A 189 20.60 -12.89 -0.64
C GLN A 189 19.72 -12.53 -1.83
N TRP A 190 20.28 -11.66 -2.67
CA TRP A 190 19.89 -11.49 -4.06
C TRP A 190 19.31 -12.79 -4.64
N LEU A 191 18.02 -12.75 -4.97
CA LEU A 191 17.31 -13.77 -5.75
C LEU A 191 16.43 -12.95 -6.71
N LEU A 192 16.67 -12.80 -8.02
CA LEU A 192 17.11 -13.77 -9.03
C LEU A 192 16.53 -15.18 -8.81
#